data_AF-U7QVD1-F1
#
_entry.id   AF-U7QVD1-F1
#
_cell.length_a   1.000
_cell.length_b   1.000
_cell.length_c   1.000
_cell.angle_alpha   90.00
_cell.angle_beta   90.00
_cell.angle_gamma   90.00
#
_symmetry.space_group_name_H-M   'P 1'
#
loop_
_entity.id
_entity.type
_entity.pdbx_description
1 polymer ?
#
loop_
_entity_poly.entity_id
_entity_poly.type
_entity_poly.pdbx_seq_one_letter_code
_entity_poly.pdbx_strand_id
1 'polypeptide(L)'
;MNYNWTEKLSPMIGVPMLDIPAGDEVPPELQPRECYITKLNKLNEQVNDNHYQYKYQYYLSRIKSPTEQKISKIERLIELEKKKNEMLDNEISTLYAEINNWINYTDNDADLKEYDAQYQTIDKPFSANHMHDDDFFAYWRLAGNNPVSIHGVTSLPSNFPLTEEQYHSVMGEDDSLSDALKEKRIYMLDYNNISSATAEEGVSKPATDNDSISVISVVGYSYAPMALFSVSKKDKRLKSVAIQCGQNPDHGNPMFLALKDEKYRWGWEQAKMVIQAADKTEHQLCSHFGLTHLLCEAFAVATIRNLKAGHPVYDLLISHFEGTNRINHNAISSLLGPGQFVDTSMAAPLTNLAQKAIDIRLNCNFYEHFLPAKLKSRG
;
A
#
# COMPACT_ATOMS: atom_id res chain seq x y z
N MET A 1 -3.13 10.27 -22.60
CA MET A 1 -1.77 9.73 -22.81
C MET A 1 -1.92 8.26 -23.22
N ASN A 2 -1.51 7.88 -24.43
CA ASN A 2 -1.54 6.49 -24.91
C ASN A 2 -0.27 5.78 -24.43
N TYR A 3 -0.36 5.02 -23.34
CA TYR A 3 0.74 4.18 -22.90
C TYR A 3 0.49 2.75 -23.39
N ASN A 4 1.47 2.10 -24.04
CA ASN A 4 1.30 0.76 -24.63
C ASN A 4 0.88 -0.34 -23.62
N TRP A 5 1.02 -0.11 -22.31
CA TRP A 5 0.59 -1.05 -21.27
C TRP A 5 -0.86 -0.86 -20.81
N THR A 6 -1.49 0.30 -21.06
CA THR A 6 -2.89 0.54 -20.66
C THR A 6 -3.89 -0.29 -21.47
N GLU A 7 -3.52 -0.73 -22.68
CA GLU A 7 -4.33 -1.63 -23.51
C GLU A 7 -4.53 -3.02 -22.91
N LYS A 8 -3.67 -3.42 -21.97
CA LYS A 8 -3.75 -4.74 -21.31
C LYS A 8 -4.36 -4.69 -19.92
N LEU A 9 -4.58 -3.49 -19.36
CA LEU A 9 -5.06 -3.33 -17.99
C LEU A 9 -6.56 -3.55 -17.86
N SER A 10 -7.36 -2.93 -18.74
CA SER A 10 -8.82 -3.03 -18.69
C SER A 10 -9.37 -3.46 -20.05
N PRO A 11 -10.34 -4.40 -20.09
CA PRO A 11 -11.07 -4.74 -21.30
C PRO A 11 -11.99 -3.60 -21.79
N MET A 12 -12.01 -2.44 -21.11
CA MET A 12 -12.88 -1.30 -21.43
C MET A 12 -12.22 -0.15 -22.21
N ILE A 13 -11.10 -0.36 -22.91
CA ILE A 13 -10.82 0.54 -24.03
C ILE A 13 -11.95 0.35 -25.06
N GLY A 14 -12.96 1.24 -25.03
CA GLY A 14 -14.10 1.24 -25.94
C GLY A 14 -15.43 0.68 -25.41
N VAL A 15 -15.63 0.57 -24.09
CA VAL A 15 -16.99 0.32 -23.54
C VAL A 15 -17.60 1.66 -23.13
N PRO A 16 -18.66 2.15 -23.82
CA PRO A 16 -19.33 3.39 -23.46
C PRO A 16 -20.08 3.19 -22.15
N MET A 17 -19.46 3.60 -21.05
CA MET A 17 -20.11 3.73 -19.75
C MET A 17 -20.63 5.15 -19.63
N LEU A 18 -21.84 5.36 -20.16
CA LEU A 18 -22.51 6.66 -20.39
C LEU A 18 -21.73 7.55 -21.36
N ASP A 19 -22.40 8.01 -22.41
CA ASP A 19 -21.90 9.04 -23.35
C ASP A 19 -21.82 10.42 -22.67
N ILE A 20 -21.21 10.49 -21.50
CA ILE A 20 -20.86 11.72 -20.82
C ILE A 20 -19.35 11.90 -21.06
N PRO A 21 -18.96 12.82 -21.95
CA PRO A 21 -17.59 13.31 -22.04
C PRO A 21 -17.01 13.57 -20.65
N ALA A 22 -15.72 13.29 -20.46
CA ALA A 22 -15.03 13.69 -19.23
C ALA A 22 -15.25 15.21 -19.02
N GLY A 23 -16.00 15.57 -17.98
CA GLY A 23 -16.35 16.97 -17.67
C GLY A 23 -17.85 17.28 -17.55
N ASP A 24 -18.76 16.45 -18.08
CA ASP A 24 -20.20 16.71 -17.90
C ASP A 24 -20.76 16.07 -16.62
N GLU A 25 -21.69 16.78 -15.96
CA GLU A 25 -22.33 16.31 -14.73
C GLU A 25 -23.27 15.11 -14.99
N VAL A 26 -23.36 14.19 -14.02
CA VAL A 26 -24.38 13.14 -14.06
C VAL A 26 -25.80 13.75 -13.98
N PRO A 27 -26.83 13.11 -14.58
CA PRO A 27 -28.21 13.58 -14.50
C PRO A 27 -28.62 13.96 -13.06
N PRO A 28 -29.39 15.04 -12.84
CA PRO A 28 -29.73 15.54 -11.50
C PRO A 28 -30.31 14.49 -10.55
N GLU A 29 -31.07 13.53 -11.08
CA GLU A 29 -31.64 12.40 -10.33
C GLU A 29 -30.61 11.37 -9.84
N LEU A 30 -29.41 11.35 -10.42
CA LEU A 30 -28.26 10.54 -10.05
C LEU A 30 -27.18 11.34 -9.29
N GLN A 31 -27.34 12.67 -9.22
CA GLN A 31 -26.44 13.50 -8.42
C GLN A 31 -26.62 13.17 -6.92
N PRO A 32 -25.54 13.14 -6.13
CA PRO A 32 -25.66 13.04 -4.69
C PRO A 32 -26.59 14.16 -4.19
N ARG A 33 -27.48 13.85 -3.24
CA ARG A 33 -28.37 14.86 -2.63
C ARG A 33 -27.56 16.09 -2.23
N GLU A 34 -28.12 17.28 -2.43
CA GLU A 34 -27.46 18.55 -2.13
C GLU A 34 -26.84 18.57 -0.72
N CYS A 35 -27.52 17.98 0.27
CA CYS A 35 -27.00 17.86 1.63
C CYS A 35 -25.71 17.02 1.76
N TYR A 36 -25.49 16.04 0.89
CA TYR A 36 -24.23 15.29 0.81
C TYR A 36 -23.13 16.11 0.14
N ILE A 37 -23.46 16.84 -0.92
CA ILE A 37 -22.51 17.76 -1.58
C ILE A 37 -22.07 18.87 -0.63
N THR A 38 -22.99 19.50 0.09
CA THR A 38 -22.66 20.51 1.11
C THR A 38 -21.75 19.95 2.20
N LYS A 39 -22.04 18.75 2.70
CA LYS A 39 -21.20 18.07 3.70
C LYS A 39 -19.81 17.73 3.15
N LEU A 40 -19.74 17.23 1.91
CA LEU A 40 -18.50 16.89 1.24
C LEU A 40 -17.64 18.14 1.00
N ASN A 41 -18.23 19.23 0.51
CA ASN A 41 -17.53 20.49 0.30
C ASN A 41 -16.98 21.05 1.62
N LYS A 42 -17.78 21.05 2.69
CA LYS A 42 -17.33 21.47 4.01
C LYS A 42 -16.20 20.58 4.56
N LEU A 43 -16.27 19.27 4.31
CA LEU A 43 -15.19 18.35 4.67
C LEU A 43 -13.92 18.62 3.86
N ASN A 44 -14.05 18.86 2.56
CA ASN A 44 -12.93 19.21 1.69
C ASN A 44 -12.25 20.52 2.13
N GLU A 45 -13.04 21.55 2.46
CA GLU A 45 -12.52 22.79 3.04
C GLU A 45 -11.75 22.52 4.33
N GLN A 46 -12.32 21.73 5.25
CA GLN A 46 -11.66 21.38 6.51
C GLN A 46 -10.37 20.58 6.30
N VAL A 47 -10.37 19.59 5.40
CA VAL A 47 -9.18 18.78 5.07
C VAL A 47 -8.09 19.66 4.45
N ASN A 48 -8.45 20.54 3.52
CA ASN A 48 -7.52 21.46 2.90
C ASN A 48 -6.93 22.43 3.92
N ASP A 49 -7.76 23.05 4.77
CA ASP A 49 -7.26 23.94 5.82
C ASP A 49 -6.32 23.21 6.79
N ASN A 50 -6.66 21.99 7.21
CA ASN A 50 -5.78 21.16 8.04
C ASN A 50 -4.45 20.84 7.33
N HIS A 51 -4.48 20.51 6.03
CA HIS A 51 -3.27 20.28 5.24
C HIS A 51 -2.36 21.52 5.22
N TYR A 52 -2.91 22.69 4.90
CA TYR A 52 -2.13 23.93 4.83
C TYR A 52 -1.62 24.39 6.20
N GLN A 53 -2.41 24.20 7.27
CA GLN A 53 -1.97 24.48 8.64
C GLN A 53 -0.84 23.54 9.06
N TYR A 54 -0.98 22.24 8.80
CA TYR A 54 0.07 21.27 9.06
C TYR A 54 1.37 21.64 8.33
N LYS A 55 1.27 21.95 7.04
CA LYS A 55 2.42 22.30 6.21
C LYS A 55 3.15 23.56 6.69
N TYR A 56 2.40 24.57 7.13
CA TYR A 56 2.97 25.75 7.77
C TYR A 56 3.81 25.38 9.00
N GLN A 57 3.22 24.59 9.90
CA GLN A 57 3.90 24.14 11.13
C GLN A 57 5.10 23.24 10.82
N TYR A 58 4.99 22.36 9.83
CA TYR A 58 6.08 21.51 9.34
C TYR A 58 7.30 22.36 8.96
N TYR A 59 7.14 23.34 8.08
CA TYR A 59 8.27 24.20 7.69
C TYR A 59 8.85 25.00 8.87
N LEU A 60 8.00 25.57 9.73
CA LEU A 60 8.48 26.33 10.89
C LEU A 60 9.28 25.46 11.87
N SER A 61 8.85 24.21 12.08
CA SER A 61 9.51 23.29 13.01
C SER A 61 10.88 22.82 12.51
N ARG A 62 11.07 22.71 11.18
CA ARG A 62 12.29 22.17 10.56
C ARG A 62 13.31 23.23 10.17
N ILE A 63 12.93 24.51 10.12
CA ILE A 63 13.83 25.62 9.84
C ILE A 63 14.43 26.13 11.16
N LYS A 64 15.74 25.99 11.31
CA LYS A 64 16.44 26.51 12.49
C LYS A 64 16.34 28.04 12.55
N SER A 65 15.61 28.55 13.54
CA SER A 65 15.44 30.00 13.81
C SER A 65 14.91 30.77 12.58
N PRO A 66 13.64 30.56 12.18
CA PRO A 66 13.08 31.16 10.98
C PRO A 66 12.99 32.69 11.14
N THR A 67 13.57 33.43 10.20
CA THR A 67 13.47 34.91 10.15
C THR A 67 12.12 35.32 9.58
N GLU A 68 11.67 36.56 9.83
CA GLU A 68 10.42 37.10 9.26
C GLU A 68 10.36 36.93 7.73
N GLN A 69 11.49 37.11 7.03
CA GLN A 69 11.58 36.91 5.58
C GLN A 69 11.30 35.45 5.17
N LYS A 70 11.82 34.47 5.93
CA LYS A 70 11.57 33.04 5.66
C LYS A 70 10.12 32.68 5.94
N ILE A 71 9.56 33.19 7.04
CA ILE A 71 8.14 32.98 7.40
C ILE A 71 7.23 33.54 6.30
N SER A 72 7.47 34.77 5.85
CA SER A 72 6.69 35.40 4.78
C SER A 72 6.73 34.60 3.46
N LYS A 73 7.86 33.97 3.13
CA LYS A 73 7.96 33.09 1.95
C LYS A 73 7.16 31.79 2.10
N ILE A 74 7.12 31.21 3.31
CA ILE A 74 6.28 30.04 3.61
C ILE A 74 4.79 30.39 3.49
N GLU A 75 4.38 31.53 4.06
CA GLU A 75 3.00 32.02 3.97
C GLU A 75 2.60 32.28 2.53
N ARG A 76 3.50 32.89 1.75
CA ARG A 76 3.30 33.12 0.31
C ARG A 76 3.13 31.80 -0.45
N LEU A 77 3.96 30.79 -0.18
CA LEU A 77 3.83 29.48 -0.80
C LEU A 77 2.44 28.89 -0.54
N ILE A 78 2.00 28.87 0.72
CA ILE A 78 0.70 28.32 1.10
C ILE A 78 -0.46 29.10 0.47
N GLU A 79 -0.36 30.43 0.42
CA GLU A 79 -1.37 31.29 -0.22
C GLU A 79 -1.52 30.98 -1.72
N LEU A 80 -0.40 30.77 -2.41
CA LEU A 80 -0.39 30.42 -3.83
C LEU A 80 -1.00 29.04 -4.09
N GLU A 81 -0.69 28.06 -3.25
CA GLU A 81 -1.26 26.72 -3.39
C GLU A 81 -2.75 26.67 -3.13
N LYS A 82 -3.27 27.47 -2.20
CA LYS A 82 -4.71 27.64 -1.98
C LYS A 82 -5.45 28.18 -3.21
N LYS A 83 -4.77 28.92 -4.08
CA LYS A 83 -5.35 29.59 -5.26
C LYS A 83 -5.20 28.80 -6.57
N LYS A 84 -4.52 27.65 -6.54
CA LYS A 84 -4.09 26.79 -7.67
C LYS A 84 -4.69 27.14 -9.04
N ASN A 85 -3.85 27.68 -9.93
CA ASN A 85 -4.08 27.80 -11.38
C ASN A 85 -2.73 27.70 -12.11
N GLU A 86 -2.69 27.18 -13.34
CA GLU A 86 -1.47 26.84 -14.11
C GLU A 86 -0.44 27.98 -14.19
N MET A 87 -0.87 29.24 -14.12
CA MET A 87 0.03 30.40 -14.15
C MET A 87 0.91 30.55 -12.89
N LEU A 88 0.59 29.87 -11.79
CA LEU A 88 1.28 30.01 -10.49
C LEU A 88 2.37 28.93 -10.27
N ASP A 89 2.44 27.91 -11.13
CA ASP A 89 3.29 26.72 -10.91
C ASP A 89 4.79 27.04 -10.86
N ASN A 90 5.25 28.04 -11.61
CA ASN A 90 6.66 28.46 -11.62
C ASN A 90 7.06 29.18 -10.31
N GLU A 91 6.20 30.04 -9.78
CA GLU A 91 6.45 30.76 -8.51
C GLU A 91 6.42 29.77 -7.34
N ILE A 92 5.42 28.87 -7.34
CA ILE A 92 5.30 27.77 -6.38
C ILE A 92 6.59 26.94 -6.38
N SER A 93 7.02 26.44 -7.55
CA SER A 93 8.23 25.61 -7.67
C SER A 93 9.49 26.31 -7.16
N THR A 94 9.61 27.61 -7.42
CA THR A 94 10.75 28.42 -6.96
C THR A 94 10.74 28.56 -5.43
N LEU A 95 9.61 28.94 -4.84
CA LEU A 95 9.46 29.07 -3.39
C LEU A 95 9.71 27.74 -2.67
N TYR A 96 9.22 26.63 -3.24
CA TYR A 96 9.50 25.29 -2.74
C TYR A 96 10.99 24.98 -2.67
N ALA A 97 11.71 25.20 -3.78
CA ALA A 97 13.15 24.95 -3.83
C ALA A 97 13.91 25.78 -2.78
N GLU A 98 13.53 27.06 -2.64
CA GLU A 98 14.13 27.96 -1.65
C GLU A 98 13.86 27.53 -0.21
N ILE A 99 12.60 27.21 0.13
CA ILE A 99 12.20 26.81 1.48
C ILE A 99 12.89 25.51 1.88
N ASN A 100 12.94 24.53 0.98
CA ASN A 100 13.57 23.25 1.24
C ASN A 100 15.08 23.36 1.52
N ASN A 101 15.78 24.36 0.94
CA ASN A 101 17.18 24.64 1.26
C ASN A 101 17.39 25.13 2.71
N TRP A 102 16.33 25.49 3.44
CA TRP A 102 16.42 25.91 4.84
C TRP A 102 16.08 24.81 5.83
N ILE A 103 15.53 23.69 5.36
CA ILE A 103 15.10 22.56 6.20
C ILE A 103 16.33 21.83 6.72
N ASN A 104 16.34 21.57 8.03
CA ASN A 104 17.34 20.71 8.65
C ASN A 104 16.72 19.34 8.96
N TYR A 105 17.15 18.31 8.25
CA TYR A 105 16.72 16.94 8.49
C TYR A 105 17.52 16.37 9.67
N THR A 106 16.93 16.39 10.86
CA THR A 106 17.43 15.63 12.02
C THR A 106 16.39 14.58 12.38
N ASP A 107 16.75 13.30 12.27
CA ASP A 107 15.91 12.16 12.68
C ASP A 107 15.79 12.14 14.22
N ASN A 108 14.62 12.44 14.76
CA ASN A 108 14.34 12.42 16.20
C ASN A 108 13.01 11.69 16.45
N ASP A 109 12.78 11.15 17.66
CA ASP A 109 11.49 10.54 18.09
C ASP A 109 10.24 11.43 17.91
N ALA A 110 10.42 12.72 17.60
CA ALA A 110 9.36 13.62 17.17
C ALA A 110 8.63 13.11 15.90
N ASP A 111 9.31 12.33 15.05
CA ASP A 111 8.83 11.94 13.72
C ASP A 111 7.61 10.97 13.79
N LEU A 112 7.51 10.09 14.79
CA LEU A 112 6.33 9.22 14.94
C LEU A 112 5.07 9.97 15.37
N LYS A 113 5.23 11.06 16.14
CA LYS A 113 4.09 11.92 16.50
C LYS A 113 3.57 12.70 15.30
N GLU A 114 4.41 12.95 14.30
CA GLU A 114 3.97 13.60 13.05
C GLU A 114 3.03 12.69 12.25
N TYR A 115 3.23 11.37 12.26
CA TYR A 115 2.27 10.41 11.69
C TYR A 115 0.92 10.45 12.42
N ASP A 116 0.94 10.45 13.76
CA ASP A 116 -0.28 10.57 14.57
C ASP A 116 -1.01 11.90 14.32
N ALA A 117 -0.27 12.98 14.08
CA ALA A 117 -0.80 14.31 13.81
C ALA A 117 -1.53 14.43 12.46
N GLN A 118 -1.42 13.43 11.56
CA GLN A 118 -2.16 13.40 10.29
C GLN A 118 -3.66 13.10 10.51
N TYR A 119 -4.04 12.48 11.63
CA TYR A 119 -5.42 12.09 11.93
C TYR A 119 -6.21 13.21 12.61
N GLN A 120 -6.41 14.33 11.91
CA GLN A 120 -7.13 15.50 12.44
C GLN A 120 -8.64 15.52 12.12
N THR A 121 -9.01 14.97 10.96
CA THR A 121 -10.41 14.93 10.48
C THR A 121 -11.06 13.57 10.61
N ILE A 122 -10.26 12.54 10.83
CA ILE A 122 -10.68 11.14 11.00
C ILE A 122 -10.03 10.57 12.25
N ASP A 123 -10.65 9.55 12.83
CA ASP A 123 -10.12 8.88 14.00
C ASP A 123 -8.77 8.24 13.72
N LYS A 124 -7.85 8.36 14.68
CA LYS A 124 -6.58 7.65 14.63
C LYS A 124 -6.84 6.13 14.56
N PRO A 125 -6.25 5.42 13.58
CA PRO A 125 -6.41 3.99 13.47
C PRO A 125 -5.94 3.27 14.74
N PHE A 126 -6.72 2.27 15.18
CA PHE A 126 -6.37 1.41 16.30
C PHE A 126 -4.93 0.88 16.20
N SER A 127 -4.51 0.52 14.98
CA SER A 127 -3.19 0.01 14.66
C SER A 127 -2.02 0.90 15.05
N ALA A 128 -2.22 2.23 15.06
CA ALA A 128 -1.16 3.17 15.40
C ALA A 128 -0.62 2.94 16.83
N ASN A 129 -1.49 2.50 17.76
CA ASN A 129 -1.09 2.21 19.14
C ASN A 129 -0.41 0.84 19.32
N HIS A 130 -0.36 0.02 18.27
CA HIS A 130 0.12 -1.37 18.32
C HIS A 130 1.24 -1.65 17.31
N MET A 131 1.90 -0.61 16.77
CA MET A 131 2.92 -0.77 15.72
C MET A 131 4.10 -1.68 16.14
N HIS A 132 4.46 -1.65 17.42
CA HIS A 132 5.56 -2.44 17.98
C HIS A 132 5.11 -3.76 18.63
N ASP A 133 3.82 -4.09 18.56
CA ASP A 133 3.27 -5.31 19.16
C ASP A 133 3.40 -6.49 18.18
N ASP A 134 4.27 -7.45 18.52
CA ASP A 134 4.52 -8.64 17.68
C ASP A 134 3.30 -9.57 17.57
N ASP A 135 2.48 -9.66 18.61
CA ASP A 135 1.25 -10.45 18.57
C ASP A 135 0.26 -9.80 17.60
N PHE A 136 0.22 -8.48 17.56
CA PHE A 136 -0.61 -7.74 16.61
C PHE A 136 -0.07 -7.83 15.18
N PHE A 137 1.25 -7.73 14.99
CA PHE A 137 1.90 -7.94 13.69
C PHE A 137 1.58 -9.33 13.10
N ALA A 138 1.65 -10.39 13.94
CA ALA A 138 1.27 -11.74 13.57
C ALA A 138 -0.24 -11.88 13.31
N TYR A 139 -1.09 -11.34 14.18
CA TYR A 139 -2.54 -11.35 14.01
C TYR A 139 -2.99 -10.69 12.70
N TRP A 140 -2.31 -9.63 12.27
CA TRP A 140 -2.61 -8.90 11.05
C TRP A 140 -2.52 -9.79 9.79
N ARG A 141 -1.74 -10.87 9.83
CA ARG A 141 -1.64 -11.85 8.73
C ARG A 141 -2.92 -12.65 8.53
N LEU A 142 -3.82 -12.68 9.52
CA LEU A 142 -5.05 -13.47 9.52
C LEU A 142 -6.30 -12.60 9.44
N ALA A 143 -6.25 -11.39 9.98
CA ALA A 143 -7.42 -10.53 10.14
C ALA A 143 -7.16 -9.05 9.81
N GLY A 144 -6.01 -8.76 9.21
CA GLY A 144 -5.70 -7.45 8.67
C GLY A 144 -6.29 -7.24 7.27
N ASN A 145 -5.72 -6.28 6.55
CA ASN A 145 -6.09 -5.98 5.17
C ASN A 145 -5.66 -7.05 4.16
N ASN A 146 -4.60 -7.82 4.44
CA ASN A 146 -4.09 -8.85 3.53
C ASN A 146 -4.05 -10.28 4.11
N PRO A 147 -5.21 -10.88 4.46
CA PRO A 147 -5.26 -12.20 5.09
C PRO A 147 -5.07 -13.38 4.10
N VAL A 148 -4.62 -13.10 2.88
CA VAL A 148 -4.55 -14.07 1.77
C VAL A 148 -3.13 -14.52 1.42
N SER A 149 -2.10 -13.88 1.99
CA SER A 149 -0.69 -14.19 1.66
C SER A 149 -0.05 -15.26 2.56
N ILE A 150 -0.47 -15.38 3.82
CA ILE A 150 0.10 -16.38 4.75
C ILE A 150 -0.27 -17.81 4.35
N HIS A 151 0.68 -18.75 4.44
CA HIS A 151 0.45 -20.16 4.15
C HIS A 151 1.28 -21.08 5.07
N GLY A 152 0.74 -22.25 5.41
CA GLY A 152 1.41 -23.30 6.17
C GLY A 152 2.52 -23.96 5.35
N VAL A 153 3.55 -24.46 6.04
CA VAL A 153 4.64 -25.24 5.44
C VAL A 153 4.96 -26.47 6.28
N THR A 154 5.33 -27.57 5.59
CA THR A 154 5.82 -28.80 6.24
C THR A 154 7.34 -28.95 6.17
N SER A 155 8.01 -28.06 5.44
CA SER A 155 9.46 -27.95 5.33
C SER A 155 9.82 -26.51 4.99
N LEU A 156 10.92 -26.00 5.53
CA LEU A 156 11.40 -24.67 5.17
C LEU A 156 11.98 -24.67 3.75
N PRO A 157 11.77 -23.59 2.97
CA PRO A 157 12.43 -23.44 1.68
C PRO A 157 13.94 -23.29 1.90
N SER A 158 14.74 -23.79 0.96
CA SER A 158 16.21 -23.86 1.12
C SER A 158 16.88 -22.51 1.27
N ASN A 159 16.23 -21.45 0.76
CA ASN A 159 16.69 -20.06 0.86
C ASN A 159 16.20 -19.34 2.13
N PHE A 160 15.59 -20.05 3.09
CA PHE A 160 15.23 -19.54 4.42
C PHE A 160 15.88 -20.43 5.51
N PRO A 161 17.19 -20.25 5.78
CA PRO A 161 18.00 -21.20 6.55
C PRO A 161 17.86 -21.01 8.08
N LEU A 162 16.63 -20.99 8.60
CA LEU A 162 16.37 -20.95 10.06
C LEU A 162 16.82 -22.25 10.73
N THR A 163 17.66 -22.14 11.77
CA THR A 163 18.17 -23.29 12.52
C THR A 163 17.29 -23.63 13.73
N GLU A 164 17.41 -24.86 14.26
CA GLU A 164 16.77 -25.27 15.52
C GLU A 164 17.15 -24.36 16.68
N GLU A 165 18.44 -24.01 16.81
CA GLU A 165 18.93 -23.12 17.87
C GLU A 165 18.27 -21.73 17.80
N GLN A 166 18.14 -21.18 16.59
CA GLN A 166 17.48 -19.90 16.38
C GLN A 166 15.99 -19.98 16.69
N TYR A 167 15.31 -21.07 16.30
CA TYR A 167 13.92 -21.29 16.65
C TYR A 167 13.72 -21.39 18.17
N HIS A 168 14.55 -22.17 18.88
CA HIS A 168 14.52 -22.28 20.34
C HIS A 168 14.74 -20.93 21.03
N SER A 169 15.62 -20.09 20.51
CA SER A 169 15.90 -18.77 21.09
C SER A 169 14.66 -17.85 21.13
N VAL A 170 13.69 -18.09 20.25
CA VAL A 170 12.44 -17.32 20.17
C VAL A 170 11.28 -18.07 20.85
N MET A 171 11.12 -19.35 20.58
CA MET A 171 9.96 -20.15 20.98
C MET A 171 10.14 -20.87 22.32
N GLY A 172 11.36 -20.92 22.85
CA GLY A 172 11.72 -21.62 24.08
C GLY A 172 12.21 -23.05 23.84
N GLU A 173 12.91 -23.62 24.82
CA GLU A 173 13.51 -24.96 24.76
C GLU A 173 12.47 -26.11 24.84
N ASP A 174 11.25 -25.81 25.28
CA ASP A 174 10.13 -26.76 25.36
C ASP A 174 9.45 -27.04 23.99
N ASP A 175 9.91 -26.39 22.91
CA ASP A 175 9.44 -26.59 21.55
C ASP A 175 10.61 -26.70 20.58
N SER A 176 10.42 -27.33 19.42
CA SER A 176 11.45 -27.48 18.38
C SER A 176 10.88 -27.16 17.00
N LEU A 177 11.74 -26.73 16.07
CA LEU A 177 11.33 -26.45 14.70
C LEU A 177 10.87 -27.72 14.01
N SER A 178 11.59 -28.83 14.21
CA SER A 178 11.24 -30.16 13.68
C SER A 178 9.83 -30.58 14.11
N ASP A 179 9.49 -30.44 15.39
CA ASP A 179 8.17 -30.84 15.88
C ASP A 179 7.09 -29.87 15.42
N ALA A 180 7.37 -28.57 15.41
CA ALA A 180 6.44 -27.58 14.88
C ALA A 180 6.09 -27.80 13.40
N LEU A 181 7.05 -28.22 12.56
CA LEU A 181 6.81 -28.60 11.17
C LEU A 181 5.95 -29.87 11.06
N LYS A 182 6.26 -30.92 11.83
CA LYS A 182 5.48 -32.17 11.85
C LYS A 182 4.04 -31.93 12.32
N GLU A 183 3.86 -31.08 13.32
CA GLU A 183 2.58 -30.70 13.89
C GLU A 183 1.83 -29.66 13.04
N LYS A 184 2.39 -29.23 11.90
CA LYS A 184 1.81 -28.23 10.99
C LYS A 184 1.49 -26.89 11.68
N ARG A 185 2.38 -26.45 12.56
CA ARG A 185 2.27 -25.18 13.30
C ARG A 185 3.07 -24.04 12.67
N ILE A 186 3.84 -24.31 11.62
CA ILE A 186 4.68 -23.31 10.95
C ILE A 186 3.95 -22.73 9.75
N TYR A 187 3.90 -21.40 9.71
CA TYR A 187 3.33 -20.61 8.64
C TYR A 187 4.36 -19.60 8.13
N MET A 188 4.28 -19.28 6.85
CA MET A 188 5.20 -18.34 6.20
C MET A 188 4.44 -17.28 5.41
N LEU A 189 5.08 -16.11 5.33
CA LEU A 189 4.93 -15.19 4.21
C LEU A 189 6.15 -15.35 3.32
N ASP A 190 5.92 -15.46 2.01
CA ASP A 190 6.96 -15.46 0.98
C ASP A 190 6.55 -14.53 -0.15
N TYR A 191 7.22 -13.38 -0.24
CA TYR A 191 6.92 -12.34 -1.23
C TYR A 191 7.75 -12.50 -2.52
N ASN A 192 8.32 -13.69 -2.79
CA ASN A 192 9.01 -13.94 -4.06
C ASN A 192 8.13 -13.69 -5.30
N ASN A 193 6.80 -13.85 -5.17
CA ASN A 193 5.85 -13.57 -6.23
C ASN A 193 5.90 -12.11 -6.72
N ILE A 194 6.32 -11.16 -5.89
CA ILE A 194 6.47 -9.74 -6.27
C ILE A 194 7.92 -9.34 -6.55
N SER A 195 8.88 -10.28 -6.61
CA SER A 195 10.31 -10.00 -6.88
C SER A 195 10.55 -9.12 -8.11
N SER A 196 9.76 -9.30 -9.17
CA SER A 196 9.83 -8.47 -10.39
C SER A 196 9.31 -7.04 -10.23
N ALA A 197 8.73 -6.70 -9.07
CA ALA A 197 8.14 -5.40 -8.73
C ALA A 197 8.75 -4.84 -7.43
N THR A 198 10.06 -5.00 -7.28
CA THR A 198 10.87 -4.49 -6.16
C THR A 198 11.84 -3.39 -6.62
N ALA A 199 12.56 -2.79 -5.66
CA ALA A 199 13.55 -1.74 -5.86
C ALA A 199 14.76 -1.97 -4.95
N GLU A 200 15.37 -3.15 -5.00
CA GLU A 200 16.44 -3.54 -4.08
C GLU A 200 17.69 -2.67 -4.23
N GLU A 201 18.02 -2.28 -5.47
CA GLU A 201 19.14 -1.38 -5.81
C GLU A 201 18.82 0.11 -5.60
N GLY A 202 17.61 0.43 -5.14
CA GLY A 202 17.12 1.79 -5.01
C GLY A 202 16.62 2.39 -6.32
N VAL A 203 15.51 3.13 -6.26
CA VAL A 203 14.95 3.86 -7.40
C VAL A 203 14.69 5.30 -6.99
N SER A 204 15.28 6.25 -7.72
CA SER A 204 14.99 7.67 -7.53
C SER A 204 13.56 7.99 -7.98
N LYS A 205 12.77 8.52 -7.06
CA LYS A 205 11.39 8.97 -7.27
C LYS A 205 11.28 10.46 -6.92
N PRO A 206 10.39 11.21 -7.58
CA PRO A 206 10.06 12.56 -7.14
C PRO A 206 9.47 12.50 -5.72
N ALA A 207 9.94 13.37 -4.83
CA ALA A 207 9.41 13.51 -3.48
C ALA A 207 8.09 14.28 -3.53
N THR A 208 7.02 13.64 -4.02
CA THR A 208 5.73 14.30 -4.21
C THR A 208 4.89 14.22 -2.94
N ASP A 209 4.49 15.37 -2.40
CA ASP A 209 3.16 15.52 -1.82
C ASP A 209 2.21 15.73 -3.00
N ASN A 210 1.03 15.10 -3.01
CA ASN A 210 0.07 15.00 -4.13
C ASN A 210 -0.30 16.31 -4.89
N ASP A 211 0.23 17.47 -4.51
CA ASP A 211 -0.14 18.78 -5.00
C ASP A 211 1.01 19.65 -5.54
N SER A 212 2.26 19.18 -5.61
CA SER A 212 3.38 20.01 -6.10
C SER A 212 4.43 19.32 -6.98
N ILE A 213 5.02 20.11 -7.87
CA ILE A 213 6.24 19.77 -8.61
C ILE A 213 7.37 19.65 -7.59
N SER A 214 7.70 18.42 -7.20
CA SER A 214 8.84 18.19 -6.33
C SER A 214 10.14 18.29 -7.12
N VAL A 215 10.98 19.26 -6.79
CA VAL A 215 12.35 19.38 -7.30
C VAL A 215 13.34 18.45 -6.57
N ILE A 216 12.88 17.70 -5.56
CA ILE A 216 13.68 16.78 -4.76
C ILE A 216 13.39 15.36 -5.21
N SER A 217 14.44 14.57 -5.44
CA SER A 217 14.33 13.13 -5.63
C SER A 217 14.66 12.39 -4.33
N VAL A 218 13.81 11.45 -3.94
CA VAL A 218 14.07 10.49 -2.86
C VAL A 218 14.38 9.13 -3.46
N VAL A 219 15.32 8.38 -2.86
CA VAL A 219 15.60 7.01 -3.28
C VAL A 219 14.70 6.08 -2.48
N GLY A 220 13.78 5.40 -3.17
CA GLY A 220 12.92 4.39 -2.58
C GLY A 220 13.54 3.00 -2.68
N TYR A 221 13.38 2.20 -1.64
CA TYR A 221 13.79 0.80 -1.58
C TYR A 221 12.59 -0.09 -1.30
N SER A 222 12.56 -1.27 -1.91
CA SER A 222 11.57 -2.32 -1.60
C SER A 222 12.14 -3.68 -1.96
N TYR A 223 11.73 -4.70 -1.21
CA TYR A 223 12.32 -6.04 -1.25
C TYR A 223 11.24 -7.10 -1.38
N ALA A 224 11.64 -8.34 -1.68
CA ALA A 224 10.79 -9.54 -1.61
C ALA A 224 11.15 -10.40 -0.38
N PRO A 225 10.77 -9.97 0.85
CA PRO A 225 11.14 -10.64 2.09
C PRO A 225 10.38 -11.96 2.32
N MET A 226 10.84 -12.69 3.33
CA MET A 226 10.18 -13.88 3.87
C MET A 226 10.03 -13.74 5.38
N ALA A 227 8.93 -14.20 5.94
CA ALA A 227 8.71 -14.23 7.39
C ALA A 227 8.16 -15.59 7.82
N LEU A 228 8.62 -16.07 8.98
CA LEU A 228 8.15 -17.30 9.60
C LEU A 228 7.39 -16.99 10.88
N PHE A 229 6.26 -17.66 11.02
CA PHE A 229 5.38 -17.62 12.18
C PHE A 229 5.15 -19.03 12.70
N SER A 230 4.91 -19.16 14.00
CA SER A 230 4.62 -20.44 14.64
C SER A 230 3.43 -20.31 15.58
N VAL A 231 2.50 -21.26 15.50
CA VAL A 231 1.44 -21.38 16.51
C VAL A 231 2.05 -21.92 17.79
N SER A 232 1.99 -21.14 18.86
CA SER A 232 2.55 -21.52 20.16
C SER A 232 1.85 -22.74 20.74
N LYS A 233 2.62 -23.71 21.26
CA LYS A 233 2.06 -24.82 22.03
C LYS A 233 1.32 -24.36 23.29
N LYS A 234 1.74 -23.24 23.88
CA LYS A 234 1.27 -22.74 25.18
C LYS A 234 -0.08 -22.00 25.10
N ASP A 235 -0.15 -20.94 24.30
CA ASP A 235 -1.32 -20.06 24.23
C ASP A 235 -2.14 -20.22 22.94
N LYS A 236 -1.69 -21.09 22.02
CA LYS A 236 -2.32 -21.35 20.71
C LYS A 236 -2.44 -20.12 19.81
N ARG A 237 -1.67 -19.06 20.08
CA ARG A 237 -1.60 -17.86 19.24
C ARG A 237 -0.51 -18.02 18.18
N LEU A 238 -0.71 -17.37 17.04
CA LEU A 238 0.32 -17.21 16.03
C LEU A 238 1.38 -16.22 16.56
N LYS A 239 2.64 -16.65 16.61
CA LYS A 239 3.78 -15.85 17.06
C LYS A 239 4.76 -15.63 15.91
N SER A 240 5.33 -14.44 15.82
CA SER A 240 6.45 -14.17 14.93
C SER A 240 7.71 -14.88 15.40
N VAL A 241 8.50 -15.38 14.45
CA VAL A 241 9.74 -16.12 14.75
C VAL A 241 10.94 -15.47 14.09
N ALA A 242 10.90 -15.34 12.76
CA ALA A 242 12.04 -14.86 12.00
C ALA A 242 11.62 -14.12 10.73
N ILE A 243 12.43 -13.17 10.28
CA ILE A 243 12.28 -12.43 9.04
C ILE A 243 13.61 -12.43 8.29
N GLN A 244 13.59 -12.70 6.99
CA GLN A 244 14.69 -12.50 6.07
C GLN A 244 14.27 -11.43 5.05
N CYS A 245 15.00 -10.31 4.98
CA CYS A 245 14.55 -9.14 4.24
C CYS A 245 14.59 -9.29 2.70
N GLY A 246 15.18 -10.36 2.18
CA GLY A 246 15.22 -10.66 0.75
C GLY A 246 15.33 -12.16 0.47
N GLN A 247 15.26 -12.55 -0.80
CA GLN A 247 15.18 -13.96 -1.20
C GLN A 247 16.52 -14.71 -1.13
N ASN A 248 17.64 -14.00 -1.19
CA ASN A 248 18.98 -14.60 -1.15
C ASN A 248 19.65 -14.34 0.22
N PRO A 249 19.84 -15.36 1.06
CA PRO A 249 20.47 -15.21 2.38
C PRO A 249 21.94 -14.76 2.30
N ASP A 250 22.63 -15.05 1.20
CA ASP A 250 24.06 -14.76 1.03
C ASP A 250 24.32 -13.34 0.51
N HIS A 251 23.27 -12.58 0.19
CA HIS A 251 23.38 -11.27 -0.47
C HIS A 251 22.99 -10.09 0.44
N GLY A 252 23.56 -10.05 1.65
CA GLY A 252 23.31 -8.94 2.58
C GLY A 252 21.89 -8.91 3.16
N ASN A 253 21.18 -10.05 3.14
CA ASN A 253 19.85 -10.21 3.73
C ASN A 253 19.94 -11.05 5.01
N PRO A 254 20.44 -10.50 6.13
CA PRO A 254 20.51 -11.24 7.37
C PRO A 254 19.11 -11.63 7.86
N MET A 255 19.06 -12.73 8.61
CA MET A 255 17.84 -13.15 9.29
C MET A 255 17.73 -12.47 10.65
N PHE A 256 16.58 -11.83 10.87
CA PHE A 256 16.22 -11.18 12.11
C PHE A 256 15.27 -12.08 12.88
N LEU A 257 15.57 -12.31 14.16
CA LEU A 257 14.77 -13.15 15.05
C LEU A 257 13.91 -12.27 15.97
N ALA A 258 12.70 -12.72 16.29
CA ALA A 258 11.78 -12.07 17.22
C ALA A 258 12.21 -12.25 18.68
N LEU A 259 13.43 -11.81 19.00
CA LEU A 259 14.03 -11.92 20.33
C LEU A 259 13.48 -10.81 21.24
N LYS A 260 13.28 -11.16 22.52
CA LYS A 260 12.83 -10.19 23.55
C LYS A 260 13.95 -9.28 24.07
N ASP A 261 15.18 -9.53 23.67
CA ASP A 261 16.34 -8.75 24.11
C ASP A 261 16.35 -7.38 23.41
N GLU A 262 16.34 -6.31 24.20
CA GLU A 262 16.27 -4.93 23.73
C GLU A 262 17.40 -4.59 22.75
N LYS A 263 18.56 -5.25 22.84
CA LYS A 263 19.68 -5.00 21.92
C LYS A 263 19.32 -5.28 20.45
N TYR A 264 18.37 -6.17 20.20
CA TYR A 264 17.96 -6.59 18.86
C TYR A 264 16.67 -5.92 18.38
N ARG A 265 16.01 -5.15 19.26
CA ARG A 265 14.69 -4.56 19.02
C ARG A 265 14.63 -3.79 17.71
N TRP A 266 15.53 -2.85 17.48
CA TRP A 266 15.45 -2.00 16.29
C TRP A 266 15.73 -2.76 14.99
N GLY A 267 16.60 -3.76 15.00
CA GLY A 267 16.77 -4.65 13.84
C GLY A 267 15.48 -5.40 13.51
N TRP A 268 14.79 -5.90 14.54
CA TRP A 268 13.50 -6.56 14.40
C TRP A 268 12.39 -5.63 13.91
N GLU A 269 12.26 -4.42 14.47
CA GLU A 269 11.28 -3.42 14.03
C GLU A 269 11.48 -3.03 12.56
N GLN A 270 12.73 -2.83 12.12
CA GLN A 270 13.05 -2.55 10.72
C GLN A 270 12.69 -3.73 9.81
N ALA A 271 12.99 -4.96 10.23
CA ALA A 271 12.61 -6.17 9.48
C ALA A 271 11.08 -6.32 9.34
N LYS A 272 10.31 -6.02 10.41
CA LYS A 272 8.84 -5.94 10.32
C LYS A 272 8.39 -4.89 9.32
N MET A 273 9.03 -3.71 9.29
CA MET A 273 8.69 -2.67 8.33
C MET A 273 8.96 -3.10 6.88
N VAL A 274 10.03 -3.86 6.61
CA VAL A 274 10.28 -4.45 5.29
C VAL A 274 9.16 -5.41 4.89
N ILE A 275 8.68 -6.26 5.81
CA ILE A 275 7.50 -7.10 5.58
C ILE A 275 6.27 -6.25 5.27
N GLN A 276 5.99 -5.20 6.06
CA GLN A 276 4.83 -4.33 5.84
C GLN A 276 4.88 -3.60 4.49
N ALA A 277 6.07 -3.18 4.05
CA ALA A 277 6.25 -2.55 2.74
C ALA A 277 6.00 -3.53 1.59
N ALA A 278 6.51 -4.75 1.70
CA ALA A 278 6.25 -5.81 0.72
C ALA A 278 4.77 -6.23 0.70
N ASP A 279 4.17 -6.38 1.88
CA ASP A 279 2.76 -6.72 2.06
C ASP A 279 1.84 -5.64 1.50
N LYS A 280 2.19 -4.35 1.64
CA LYS A 280 1.47 -3.24 1.00
C LYS A 280 1.48 -3.38 -0.52
N THR A 281 2.64 -3.69 -1.11
CA THR A 281 2.79 -3.86 -2.57
C THR A 281 1.98 -5.06 -3.06
N GLU A 282 2.10 -6.21 -2.39
CA GLU A 282 1.30 -7.40 -2.71
C GLU A 282 -0.19 -7.08 -2.57
N HIS A 283 -0.61 -6.53 -1.44
CA HIS A 283 -2.01 -6.27 -1.14
C HIS A 283 -2.61 -5.34 -2.19
N GLN A 284 -1.99 -4.18 -2.42
CA GLN A 284 -2.57 -3.15 -3.28
C GLN A 284 -2.62 -3.58 -4.74
N LEU A 285 -1.57 -4.22 -5.26
CA LEU A 285 -1.47 -4.53 -6.69
C LEU A 285 -2.05 -5.90 -7.04
N CYS A 286 -1.81 -6.90 -6.19
CA CYS A 286 -2.15 -8.27 -6.47
C CYS A 286 -3.55 -8.58 -5.90
N SER A 287 -3.67 -8.62 -4.58
CA SER A 287 -4.87 -9.12 -3.89
C SER A 287 -6.07 -8.18 -4.03
N HIS A 288 -5.83 -6.87 -3.98
CA HIS A 288 -6.84 -5.83 -4.15
C HIS A 288 -7.04 -5.52 -5.64
N PHE A 289 -6.12 -4.82 -6.29
CA PHE A 289 -6.37 -4.34 -7.64
C PHE A 289 -6.47 -5.47 -8.69
N GLY A 290 -5.52 -6.41 -8.71
CA GLY A 290 -5.49 -7.50 -9.69
C GLY A 290 -6.64 -8.49 -9.54
N LEU A 291 -6.87 -8.99 -8.32
CA LEU A 291 -7.78 -10.11 -8.06
C LEU A 291 -9.20 -9.70 -7.62
N THR A 292 -9.46 -8.43 -7.36
CA THR A 292 -10.83 -7.91 -7.26
C THR A 292 -11.16 -7.04 -8.47
N HIS A 293 -10.58 -5.85 -8.58
CA HIS A 293 -10.95 -4.86 -9.59
C HIS A 293 -10.83 -5.39 -11.03
N LEU A 294 -9.63 -5.80 -11.45
CA LEU A 294 -9.39 -6.22 -12.84
C LEU A 294 -10.04 -7.57 -13.18
N LEU A 295 -10.15 -8.46 -12.18
CA LEU A 295 -10.80 -9.75 -12.38
C LEU A 295 -12.31 -9.60 -12.52
N CYS A 296 -12.97 -8.86 -11.61
CA CYS A 296 -14.42 -8.64 -11.62
C CYS A 296 -14.89 -7.85 -12.85
N GLU A 297 -14.11 -6.87 -13.33
CA GLU A 297 -14.44 -6.11 -14.55
C GLU A 297 -14.59 -7.00 -15.79
N ALA A 298 -13.79 -8.07 -15.90
CA ALA A 298 -13.92 -9.02 -17.00
C ALA A 298 -15.30 -9.70 -17.02
N PHE A 299 -15.80 -10.09 -15.84
CA PHE A 299 -17.13 -10.68 -15.70
C PHE A 299 -18.25 -9.65 -15.91
N ALA A 300 -18.06 -8.42 -15.44
CA ALA A 300 -19.01 -7.33 -15.63
C ALA A 300 -19.22 -7.04 -17.13
N VAL A 301 -18.12 -6.84 -17.87
CA VAL A 301 -18.16 -6.59 -19.32
C VAL A 301 -18.74 -7.78 -20.08
N ALA A 302 -18.38 -9.01 -19.73
CA ALA A 302 -18.93 -10.21 -20.36
C ALA A 302 -20.45 -10.32 -20.14
N THR A 303 -20.92 -10.03 -18.93
CA THR A 303 -22.34 -10.08 -18.56
C THR A 303 -23.15 -9.07 -19.37
N ILE A 304 -22.71 -7.80 -19.42
CA ILE A 304 -23.41 -6.72 -20.13
C ILE A 304 -23.43 -6.97 -21.64
N ARG A 305 -22.34 -7.49 -22.23
CA ARG A 305 -22.23 -7.68 -23.68
C ARG A 305 -22.94 -8.92 -24.20
N ASN A 306 -23.07 -9.96 -23.39
CA ASN A 306 -23.51 -11.28 -23.87
C ASN A 306 -24.85 -11.74 -23.29
N LEU A 307 -25.35 -11.12 -22.21
CA LEU A 307 -26.63 -11.48 -21.60
C LEU A 307 -27.59 -10.29 -21.68
N LYS A 308 -28.83 -10.56 -22.12
CA LYS A 308 -29.88 -9.53 -22.18
C LYS A 308 -30.55 -9.37 -20.81
N ALA A 309 -31.05 -8.16 -20.54
CA ALA A 309 -31.95 -7.92 -19.40
C ALA A 309 -33.13 -8.91 -19.44
N GLY A 310 -33.50 -9.46 -18.27
CA GLY A 310 -34.49 -10.54 -18.15
C GLY A 310 -33.90 -11.96 -18.28
N HIS A 311 -32.62 -12.11 -18.66
CA HIS A 311 -31.94 -13.39 -18.53
C HIS A 311 -31.63 -13.66 -17.05
N PRO A 312 -31.96 -14.84 -16.48
CA PRO A 312 -31.82 -15.08 -15.03
C PRO A 312 -30.41 -14.82 -14.48
N VAL A 313 -29.36 -15.15 -15.26
CA VAL A 313 -27.97 -14.88 -14.88
C VAL A 313 -27.60 -13.40 -14.98
N TYR A 314 -28.18 -12.65 -15.92
CA TYR A 314 -27.96 -11.20 -16.00
C TYR A 314 -28.58 -10.53 -14.77
N ASP A 315 -29.85 -10.82 -14.50
CA ASP A 315 -30.59 -10.21 -13.40
C ASP A 315 -29.97 -10.56 -12.03
N LEU A 316 -29.39 -11.76 -11.90
CA LEU A 316 -28.63 -12.17 -10.72
C LEU A 316 -27.34 -11.34 -10.55
N LEU A 317 -26.54 -11.19 -11.61
CA LEU A 317 -25.19 -10.66 -11.52
C LEU A 317 -25.08 -9.15 -11.64
N ILE A 318 -26.02 -8.48 -12.31
CA ILE A 318 -25.86 -7.07 -12.70
C ILE A 318 -25.68 -6.14 -11.49
N SER A 319 -26.38 -6.42 -10.37
CA SER A 319 -26.24 -5.64 -9.13
C SER A 319 -24.87 -5.83 -8.45
N HIS A 320 -24.24 -7.00 -8.62
CA HIS A 320 -22.89 -7.26 -8.09
C HIS A 320 -21.78 -6.55 -8.88
N PHE A 321 -22.08 -6.00 -10.06
CA PHE A 321 -21.13 -5.27 -10.90
C PHE A 321 -21.37 -3.76 -10.91
N GLU A 322 -22.33 -3.27 -10.12
CA GLU A 322 -22.60 -1.85 -10.00
C GLU A 322 -21.33 -1.08 -9.57
N GLY A 323 -20.94 -0.08 -10.35
CA GLY A 323 -19.78 0.76 -10.08
C GLY A 323 -18.42 0.18 -10.48
N THR A 324 -18.25 -1.15 -10.65
CA THR A 324 -16.96 -1.80 -10.94
C THR A 324 -16.22 -1.17 -12.13
N ASN A 325 -16.92 -1.05 -13.26
CA ASN A 325 -16.34 -0.48 -14.48
C ASN A 325 -15.98 1.01 -14.32
N ARG A 326 -16.75 1.76 -13.53
CA ARG A 326 -16.53 3.21 -13.31
C ARG A 326 -15.33 3.43 -12.41
N ILE A 327 -15.25 2.69 -11.31
CA ILE A 327 -14.13 2.81 -10.38
C ILE A 327 -12.82 2.34 -11.03
N ASN A 328 -12.84 1.30 -11.88
CA ASN A 328 -11.66 0.86 -12.61
C ASN A 328 -11.19 1.89 -13.63
N HIS A 329 -12.12 2.53 -14.37
CA HIS A 329 -11.78 3.64 -15.25
C HIS A 329 -11.10 4.79 -14.46
N ASN A 330 -11.71 5.19 -13.33
CA ASN A 330 -11.15 6.23 -12.48
C ASN A 330 -9.77 5.86 -11.92
N ALA A 331 -9.56 4.60 -11.54
CA ALA A 331 -8.29 4.11 -11.04
C ALA A 331 -7.18 4.21 -12.09
N ILE A 332 -7.48 3.92 -13.37
CA ILE A 332 -6.52 4.11 -14.46
C ILE A 332 -6.15 5.59 -14.59
N SER A 333 -7.12 6.48 -14.49
CA SER A 333 -6.89 7.93 -14.67
C SER A 333 -6.20 8.61 -13.48
N SER A 334 -6.38 8.11 -12.25
CA SER A 334 -5.98 8.81 -11.01
C SER A 334 -5.04 8.03 -10.08
N LEU A 335 -4.87 6.72 -10.29
CA LEU A 335 -3.98 5.88 -9.47
C LEU A 335 -2.83 5.31 -10.27
N LEU A 336 -3.06 4.97 -11.54
CA LEU A 336 -2.13 4.21 -12.39
C LEU A 336 -1.60 5.10 -13.52
N GLY A 337 -0.64 5.96 -13.20
CA GLY A 337 0.03 6.81 -14.15
C GLY A 337 1.29 7.45 -13.56
N PRO A 338 2.20 7.97 -14.40
CA PRO A 338 3.35 8.73 -13.90
C PRO A 338 2.92 9.87 -12.99
N GLY A 339 3.55 9.98 -11.81
CA GLY A 339 3.20 11.00 -10.81
C GLY A 339 1.84 10.80 -10.11
N GLN A 340 1.14 9.68 -10.36
CA GLN A 340 -0.08 9.31 -9.65
C GLN A 340 0.22 8.40 -8.45
N PHE A 341 -0.80 8.10 -7.66
CA PHE A 341 -0.69 7.41 -6.37
C PHE A 341 0.26 6.19 -6.35
N VAL A 342 0.13 5.27 -7.32
CA VAL A 342 0.97 4.05 -7.33
C VAL A 342 2.44 4.39 -7.60
N ASP A 343 2.71 5.33 -8.50
CA ASP A 343 4.08 5.71 -8.85
C ASP A 343 4.79 6.46 -7.71
N THR A 344 4.04 7.27 -6.97
CA THR A 344 4.55 8.13 -5.89
C THR A 344 4.61 7.43 -4.54
N SER A 345 3.74 6.45 -4.29
CA SER A 345 3.61 5.79 -2.97
C SER A 345 4.33 4.43 -2.88
N MET A 346 4.94 3.96 -3.96
CA MET A 346 5.66 2.70 -4.04
C MET A 346 7.04 2.90 -4.67
N ALA A 347 8.05 2.25 -4.11
CA ALA A 347 9.45 2.43 -4.51
C ALA A 347 9.74 1.91 -5.92
N ALA A 348 9.18 0.76 -6.32
CA ALA A 348 9.50 0.14 -7.60
C ALA A 348 9.02 0.98 -8.81
N PRO A 349 9.61 0.77 -10.00
CA PRO A 349 9.19 1.46 -11.20
C PRO A 349 7.73 1.15 -11.53
N LEU A 350 6.96 2.17 -11.92
CA LEU A 350 5.53 2.04 -12.25
C LEU A 350 5.26 0.92 -13.27
N THR A 351 6.13 0.76 -14.28
CA THR A 351 6.01 -0.28 -15.30
C THR A 351 6.02 -1.69 -14.70
N ASN A 352 6.88 -1.91 -13.70
CA ASN A 352 7.02 -3.21 -13.04
C ASN A 352 5.82 -3.49 -12.14
N LEU A 353 5.35 -2.48 -11.41
CA LEU A 353 4.15 -2.53 -10.57
C LEU A 353 2.90 -2.84 -11.42
N ALA A 354 2.71 -2.12 -12.53
CA ALA A 354 1.59 -2.34 -13.44
C ALA A 354 1.64 -3.74 -14.08
N GLN A 355 2.82 -4.17 -14.54
CA GLN A 355 2.98 -5.51 -15.13
C GLN A 355 2.66 -6.61 -14.10
N LYS A 356 3.06 -6.43 -12.83
CA LYS A 356 2.72 -7.40 -11.77
C LYS A 356 1.22 -7.56 -11.58
N ALA A 357 0.46 -6.46 -11.55
CA ALA A 357 -1.00 -6.52 -11.44
C ALA A 357 -1.64 -7.26 -12.63
N ILE A 358 -1.14 -7.01 -13.85
CA ILE A 358 -1.58 -7.71 -15.07
C ILE A 358 -1.29 -9.20 -14.96
N ASP A 359 -0.06 -9.58 -14.61
CA ASP A 359 0.36 -10.98 -14.54
C ASP A 359 -0.46 -11.76 -13.51
N ILE A 360 -0.72 -11.17 -12.35
CA ILE A 360 -1.52 -11.81 -11.30
C ILE A 360 -2.94 -12.11 -11.79
N ARG A 361 -3.58 -11.13 -12.45
CA ARG A 361 -4.93 -11.31 -13.02
C ARG A 361 -4.93 -12.37 -14.12
N LEU A 362 -3.99 -12.32 -15.06
CA LEU A 362 -3.95 -13.24 -16.20
C LEU A 362 -3.58 -14.68 -15.82
N ASN A 363 -2.76 -14.86 -14.79
CA ASN A 363 -2.39 -16.18 -14.29
C ASN A 363 -3.35 -16.71 -13.21
N CYS A 364 -4.40 -15.97 -12.86
CA CYS A 364 -5.37 -16.41 -11.87
C CYS A 364 -6.16 -17.63 -12.38
N ASN A 365 -5.97 -18.78 -11.72
CA ASN A 365 -6.86 -19.92 -11.91
C ASN A 365 -8.16 -19.69 -11.13
N PHE A 366 -9.26 -19.49 -11.87
CA PHE A 366 -10.57 -19.17 -11.30
C PHE A 366 -11.05 -20.20 -10.27
N TYR A 367 -10.89 -21.50 -10.53
CA TYR A 367 -11.38 -22.55 -9.65
C TYR A 367 -10.52 -22.73 -8.40
N GLU A 368 -9.20 -22.60 -8.53
CA GLU A 368 -8.28 -22.66 -7.40
C GLU A 368 -8.39 -21.42 -6.49
N HIS A 369 -8.92 -20.32 -7.02
CA HIS A 369 -9.15 -19.09 -6.26
C HIS A 369 -10.42 -19.12 -5.40
N PHE A 370 -11.25 -20.17 -5.51
CA PHE A 370 -12.45 -20.30 -4.67
C PHE A 370 -12.05 -20.42 -3.20
N LEU A 371 -12.71 -19.65 -2.32
CA LEU A 371 -12.32 -19.52 -0.92
C LEU A 371 -12.03 -20.87 -0.22
N PRO A 372 -12.89 -21.92 -0.30
CA PRO A 372 -12.58 -23.20 0.33
C PRO A 372 -11.34 -23.89 -0.25
N ALA A 373 -11.16 -23.84 -1.57
CA ALA A 373 -10.00 -24.41 -2.25
C ALA A 373 -8.72 -23.65 -1.88
N LYS A 374 -8.79 -22.31 -1.85
CA LYS A 374 -7.67 -21.42 -1.54
C LYS A 374 -7.25 -21.47 -0.08
N LEU A 375 -8.19 -21.61 0.84
CA LEU A 375 -7.88 -21.85 2.25
C LEU A 375 -7.20 -23.22 2.39
N LYS A 376 -7.79 -24.28 1.83
CA LYS A 376 -7.21 -25.63 1.90
C LYS A 376 -5.81 -25.72 1.29
N SER A 377 -5.56 -25.05 0.17
CA SER A 377 -4.25 -25.09 -0.50
C SER A 377 -3.16 -24.33 0.26
N ARG A 378 -3.53 -23.36 1.10
CA ARG A 378 -2.61 -22.65 1.98
C ARG A 378 -2.32 -23.38 3.29
N GLY A 379 -2.91 -24.56 3.53
CA GLY A 379 -2.77 -25.29 4.80
C GLY A 379 -3.49 -24.61 5.95
#